data_AF-A0A2G8SH35-F1
#
_entry.id   AF-A0A2G8SH35-F1
#
_cell.length_a   1.000
_cell.length_b   1.000
_cell.length_c   1.000
_cell.angle_alpha   90.00
_cell.angle_beta   90.00
_cell.angle_gamma   90.00
#
_symmetry.space_group_name_H-M   'P 1'
#
loop_
_entity.id
_entity.type
_entity.pdbx_description
1 polymer ?
#
loop_
_entity_poly.entity_id
_entity_poly.type
_entity_poly.pdbx_seq_one_letter_code
_entity_poly.pdbx_strand_id
1 'polypeptide(L)'
;MEAQATTTGLNPRVEKGYYSSLEAARKHLPLQLLADAPEELARGLPECFVLQSEKEPAFLDESNEAFMKALERRLGRNVRYEVMKEHNHVSPHLALSTGNREEYAKNVLAWIKAKARGAHTL
;
A
#
# COMPACT_ATOMS: atom_id res chain seq x y z
N MET A 1 17.40 27.48 -6.96
CA MET A 1 17.12 26.92 -5.63
C MET A 1 17.56 25.47 -5.70
N GLU A 2 18.69 25.15 -5.07
CA GLU A 2 19.38 23.86 -5.24
C GLU A 2 18.57 22.75 -4.55
N ALA A 3 18.21 21.72 -5.31
CA ALA A 3 17.70 20.47 -4.77
C ALA A 3 18.86 19.76 -4.05
N GLN A 4 18.86 19.82 -2.72
CA GLN A 4 19.84 19.13 -1.90
C GLN A 4 19.65 17.61 -1.98
N ALA A 5 20.67 16.96 -2.52
CA ALA A 5 21.14 15.60 -2.31
C ALA A 5 20.12 14.50 -1.93
N THR A 6 19.93 13.61 -2.91
CA THR A 6 19.66 12.18 -2.74
C THR A 6 20.40 11.59 -1.53
N THR A 7 19.73 11.41 -0.40
CA THR A 7 20.28 10.62 0.71
C THR A 7 19.78 9.20 0.55
N THR A 8 20.61 8.34 -0.02
CA THR A 8 20.39 6.91 -0.26
C THR A 8 20.43 6.10 1.04
N GLY A 9 19.79 6.55 2.11
CA GLY A 9 19.84 5.92 3.43
C GLY A 9 18.97 6.60 4.49
N LEU A 10 18.70 5.87 5.57
CA LEU A 10 18.02 6.41 6.74
C LEU A 10 18.95 7.38 7.50
N ASN A 11 18.36 8.29 8.27
CA ASN A 11 19.15 9.09 9.22
C ASN A 11 19.95 8.13 10.14
N PRO A 12 21.27 8.31 10.32
CA PRO A 12 22.10 7.37 11.09
C PRO A 12 21.63 7.13 12.53
N ARG A 13 21.01 8.13 13.18
CA ARG A 13 20.43 7.96 14.53
C ARG A 13 19.18 7.09 14.51
N VAL A 14 18.35 7.23 13.47
CA VAL A 14 17.16 6.39 13.26
C VAL A 14 17.57 4.97 12.92
N GLU A 15 18.53 4.80 12.01
CA GLU A 15 19.08 3.50 11.64
C GLU A 15 19.58 2.74 12.85
N LYS A 16 20.51 3.33 13.61
CA LYS A 16 21.09 2.69 14.79
C LYS A 16 20.06 2.48 15.91
N GLY A 17 19.18 3.47 16.14
CA GLY A 17 18.25 3.46 17.26
C GLY A 17 17.09 2.47 17.11
N TYR A 18 16.53 2.32 15.91
CA TYR A 18 15.35 1.48 15.68
C TYR A 18 15.67 0.15 15.00
N TYR A 19 16.70 0.12 14.14
CA TYR A 19 16.95 -1.03 13.28
C TYR A 19 18.31 -1.68 13.48
N SER A 20 19.22 -1.07 14.27
CA SER A 20 20.63 -1.45 14.43
C SER A 20 21.51 -1.28 13.17
N SER A 21 20.97 -1.49 11.97
CA SER A 21 21.64 -1.22 10.68
C SER A 21 20.64 -1.01 9.54
N LEU A 22 21.09 -0.43 8.43
CA LEU A 22 20.28 -0.26 7.22
C LEU A 22 19.82 -1.61 6.65
N GLU A 23 20.68 -2.62 6.70
CA GLU A 23 20.36 -3.98 6.25
C GLU A 23 19.24 -4.59 7.09
N ALA A 24 19.29 -4.40 8.41
CA ALA A 24 18.21 -4.83 9.29
C ALA A 24 16.92 -4.03 9.03
N ALA A 25 17.01 -2.72 8.74
CA ALA A 25 15.84 -1.93 8.35
C ALA A 25 15.20 -2.47 7.04
N ARG A 26 16.02 -2.79 6.04
CA ARG A 26 15.56 -3.33 4.74
C ARG A 26 14.79 -4.64 4.90
N LYS A 27 15.23 -5.54 5.78
CA LYS A 27 14.52 -6.81 6.08
C LYS A 27 13.12 -6.63 6.64
N HIS A 28 12.80 -5.47 7.19
CA HIS A 28 11.48 -5.16 7.76
C HIS A 28 10.62 -4.30 6.84
N LEU A 29 11.08 -3.97 5.63
CA LEU A 29 10.25 -3.25 4.66
C LEU A 29 9.11 -4.14 4.16
N PRO A 30 7.89 -3.60 3.97
CA PRO A 30 6.75 -4.39 3.49
C PRO A 30 7.04 -5.17 2.20
N LEU A 31 7.75 -4.55 1.25
CA LEU A 31 8.15 -5.22 0.01
C LEU A 31 9.10 -6.40 0.25
N GLN A 32 10.05 -6.26 1.18
CA GLN A 32 11.00 -7.33 1.51
C GLN A 32 10.30 -8.46 2.26
N LEU A 33 9.43 -8.13 3.22
CA LEU A 33 8.62 -9.11 3.94
C LEU A 33 7.74 -9.93 3.00
N LEU A 34 7.13 -9.29 2.01
CA LEU A 34 6.34 -9.97 0.98
C LEU A 34 7.21 -10.83 0.05
N ALA A 35 8.40 -10.35 -0.31
CA ALA A 35 9.35 -11.09 -1.15
C ALA A 35 9.85 -12.36 -0.45
N ASP A 36 10.18 -12.27 0.84
CA ASP A 36 10.76 -13.35 1.64
C ASP A 36 9.72 -14.30 2.24
N ALA A 37 8.43 -13.93 2.19
CA ALA A 37 7.35 -14.75 2.74
C ALA A 37 7.37 -16.17 2.11
N PRO A 38 7.26 -17.23 2.95
CA PRO A 38 7.04 -18.59 2.45
C PRO A 38 5.81 -18.64 1.53
N GLU A 39 5.87 -19.49 0.52
CA GLU A 39 4.83 -19.55 -0.51
C GLU A 39 3.44 -19.88 0.07
N GLU A 40 3.39 -20.74 1.08
CA GLU A 40 2.16 -21.08 1.80
C GLU A 40 1.57 -19.86 2.52
N LEU A 41 2.41 -18.99 3.10
CA LEU A 41 1.98 -17.77 3.76
C LEU A 41 1.48 -16.74 2.74
N ALA A 42 2.20 -16.58 1.63
CA ALA A 42 1.81 -15.64 0.57
C ALA A 42 0.48 -16.03 -0.07
N ARG A 43 0.25 -17.33 -0.33
CA ARG A 43 -1.03 -17.85 -0.85
C ARG A 43 -2.19 -17.73 0.15
N GLY A 44 -1.89 -17.70 1.45
CA GLY A 44 -2.87 -17.49 2.51
C GLY A 44 -3.36 -16.05 2.67
N LEU A 45 -2.76 -15.09 1.96
CA LEU A 45 -3.18 -13.69 2.04
C LEU A 45 -4.62 -13.50 1.53
N PRO A 46 -5.43 -12.68 2.21
CA PRO A 46 -6.79 -12.39 1.76
C PRO A 46 -6.78 -11.64 0.43
N GLU A 47 -7.94 -11.58 -0.21
CA GLU A 47 -8.10 -10.64 -1.33
C GLU A 47 -7.94 -9.20 -0.84
N CYS A 48 -7.05 -8.48 -1.52
CA CYS A 48 -6.76 -7.08 -1.21
C CYS A 48 -7.49 -6.15 -2.19
N PHE A 49 -7.95 -5.02 -1.67
CA PHE A 49 -8.31 -3.85 -2.45
C PHE A 49 -7.42 -2.70 -1.99
N VAL A 50 -6.45 -2.34 -2.84
CA VAL A 50 -5.46 -1.30 -2.58
C VAL A 50 -5.95 0.04 -3.13
N LEU A 51 -5.76 1.10 -2.34
CA LEU A 51 -6.13 2.46 -2.67
C LEU A 51 -4.90 3.35 -2.62
N GLN A 52 -4.81 4.31 -3.53
CA GLN A 52 -3.77 5.34 -3.52
C GLN A 52 -4.40 6.72 -3.71
N SER A 53 -3.94 7.74 -2.99
CA SER A 53 -4.38 9.11 -3.25
C SER A 53 -3.83 9.61 -4.59
N GLU A 54 -4.58 10.46 -5.30
CA GLU A 54 -4.10 11.02 -6.58
C GLU A 54 -2.92 12.00 -6.41
N LYS A 55 -2.85 12.71 -5.28
CA LYS A 55 -1.87 13.76 -4.99
C LYS A 55 -0.82 13.26 -4.00
N GLU A 56 -0.23 12.11 -4.28
CA GLU A 56 0.94 11.61 -3.54
C GLU A 56 2.23 12.17 -4.15
N PRO A 57 3.33 12.26 -3.37
CA PRO A 57 4.66 12.46 -3.92
C PRO A 57 5.08 11.30 -4.82
N ALA A 58 5.81 11.58 -5.90
CA ALA A 58 6.22 10.58 -6.90
C ALA A 58 6.94 9.34 -6.32
N PHE A 59 7.72 9.51 -5.25
CA PHE A 59 8.41 8.36 -4.61
C PHE A 59 7.44 7.35 -3.97
N LEU A 60 6.24 7.77 -3.58
CA LEU A 60 5.20 6.86 -3.10
C LEU A 60 4.53 6.13 -4.26
N ASP A 61 4.38 6.77 -5.43
CA ASP A 61 3.87 6.12 -6.64
C ASP A 61 4.79 4.97 -7.05
N GLU A 62 6.10 5.24 -7.14
CA GLU A 62 7.11 4.23 -7.46
C GLU A 62 7.14 3.09 -6.44
N SER A 63 7.09 3.43 -5.14
CA SER A 63 7.09 2.43 -4.08
C SER A 63 5.82 1.56 -4.09
N ASN A 64 4.66 2.16 -4.37
CA ASN A 64 3.40 1.45 -4.43
C ASN A 64 3.32 0.56 -5.67
N GLU A 65 3.78 1.03 -6.83
CA GLU A 65 3.87 0.22 -8.05
C GLU A 65 4.77 -1.00 -7.85
N ALA A 66 5.93 -0.83 -7.21
CA ALA A 66 6.84 -1.93 -6.91
C ALA A 66 6.20 -2.97 -5.98
N PHE A 67 5.48 -2.52 -4.95
CA PHE A 67 4.76 -3.40 -4.04
C PHE A 67 3.60 -4.14 -4.73
N MET A 68 2.79 -3.45 -5.53
CA MET A 68 1.66 -4.03 -6.26
C MET A 68 2.12 -5.12 -7.22
N LYS A 69 3.15 -4.87 -8.02
CA LYS A 69 3.73 -5.87 -8.93
C LYS A 69 4.24 -7.11 -8.18
N ALA A 70 4.88 -6.90 -7.02
CA ALA A 70 5.33 -8.01 -6.19
C ALA A 70 4.14 -8.81 -5.63
N LEU A 71 3.10 -8.13 -5.15
CA LEU A 71 1.90 -8.76 -4.59
C LEU A 71 1.14 -9.58 -5.63
N GLU A 72 0.89 -9.02 -6.80
CA GLU A 72 0.22 -9.74 -7.90
C GLU A 72 1.00 -10.97 -8.34
N ARG A 73 2.34 -10.85 -8.44
CA ARG A 73 3.22 -11.97 -8.74
C ARG A 73 3.15 -13.06 -7.66
N ARG A 74 3.18 -12.69 -6.37
CA ARG A 74 3.09 -13.63 -5.26
C ARG A 74 1.71 -14.31 -5.17
N LEU A 75 0.65 -13.62 -5.58
CA LEU A 75 -0.72 -14.15 -5.55
C LEU A 75 -1.12 -14.90 -6.84
N GLY A 76 -0.39 -14.72 -7.94
CA GLY A 76 -0.75 -15.25 -9.25
C GLY A 76 -2.03 -14.67 -9.84
N ARG A 77 -2.46 -13.48 -9.37
CA ARG A 77 -3.68 -12.79 -9.80
C ARG A 77 -3.53 -11.29 -9.66
N ASN A 78 -4.31 -10.55 -10.46
CA ASN A 78 -4.38 -9.10 -10.34
C ASN A 78 -5.02 -8.71 -9.01
N VAL A 79 -4.50 -7.65 -8.40
CA VAL A 79 -5.02 -7.07 -7.16
C VAL A 79 -5.85 -5.86 -7.54
N ARG A 80 -7.03 -5.72 -6.92
CA ARG A 80 -7.87 -4.56 -7.18
C ARG A 80 -7.15 -3.30 -6.70
N TYR A 81 -7.02 -2.33 -7.59
CA TYR A 81 -6.33 -1.08 -7.36
C TYR A 81 -7.18 0.11 -7.79
N GLU A 82 -7.23 1.17 -6.99
CA GLU A 82 -7.97 2.38 -7.34
C GLU A 82 -7.26 3.64 -6.85
N VAL A 83 -7.25 4.66 -7.70
CA VAL A 83 -6.75 6.00 -7.34
C VAL A 83 -7.89 6.84 -6.81
N MET A 84 -7.78 7.27 -5.56
CA MET A 84 -8.71 8.16 -4.86
C MET A 84 -8.55 9.58 -5.43
N LYS A 85 -9.46 9.93 -6.34
CA LYS A 85 -9.41 11.20 -7.08
C LYS A 85 -9.43 12.41 -6.17
N GLU A 86 -8.61 13.38 -6.54
CA GLU A 86 -8.41 14.68 -5.90
C GLU A 86 -7.93 14.68 -4.45
N HIS A 87 -7.61 13.51 -3.89
CA HIS A 87 -7.10 13.33 -2.54
C HIS A 87 -5.57 13.42 -2.48
N ASN A 88 -5.06 14.00 -1.40
CA ASN A 88 -3.69 13.79 -0.92
C ASN A 88 -3.64 12.69 0.14
N HIS A 89 -2.47 12.43 0.72
CA HIS A 89 -2.24 11.38 1.72
C HIS A 89 -3.24 11.30 2.89
N VAL A 90 -3.74 12.44 3.40
CA VAL A 90 -4.56 12.47 4.62
C VAL A 90 -6.04 12.70 4.32
N SER A 91 -6.34 13.42 3.23
CA SER A 91 -7.70 13.88 2.93
C SER A 91 -8.78 12.80 2.77
N PRO A 92 -8.52 11.54 2.33
CA PRO A 92 -9.57 10.52 2.26
C PRO A 92 -10.23 10.30 3.62
N HIS A 93 -9.41 10.15 4.67
CA HIS A 93 -9.91 9.91 6.02
C HIS A 93 -10.82 11.03 6.55
N LEU A 94 -10.62 12.26 6.06
CA LEU A 94 -11.37 13.44 6.47
C LEU A 94 -12.58 13.76 5.58
N ALA A 95 -12.68 13.13 4.41
CA ALA A 95 -13.74 13.42 3.44
C ALA A 95 -15.03 12.62 3.70
N LEU A 96 -14.97 11.56 4.51
CA LEU A 96 -16.12 10.71 4.80
C LEU A 96 -17.26 11.50 5.46
N SER A 97 -18.50 11.22 5.05
CA SER A 97 -19.73 11.87 5.53
C SER A 97 -19.86 13.37 5.22
N THR A 98 -19.01 13.91 4.34
CA THR A 98 -19.11 15.30 3.87
C THR A 98 -19.99 15.44 2.62
N GLY A 99 -20.28 14.33 1.94
CA GLY A 99 -20.93 14.28 0.64
C GLY A 99 -20.01 14.64 -0.54
N ASN A 100 -18.72 14.93 -0.29
CA ASN A 100 -17.78 15.41 -1.29
C ASN A 100 -16.58 14.45 -1.42
N ARG A 101 -16.23 14.08 -2.66
CA ARG A 101 -15.07 13.23 -3.00
C ARG A 101 -15.07 11.83 -2.37
N GLU A 102 -16.23 11.31 -1.98
CA GLU A 102 -16.35 9.99 -1.33
C GLU A 102 -16.50 8.80 -2.29
N GLU A 103 -16.24 8.98 -3.59
CA GLU A 103 -16.50 7.94 -4.58
C GLU A 103 -15.68 6.67 -4.30
N TYR A 104 -14.43 6.83 -3.88
CA TYR A 104 -13.59 5.71 -3.46
C TYR A 104 -14.24 4.91 -2.32
N ALA A 105 -14.89 5.58 -1.35
CA ALA A 105 -15.51 4.95 -0.20
C ALA A 105 -16.74 4.12 -0.63
N LYS A 106 -17.51 4.62 -1.60
CA LYS A 106 -18.61 3.86 -2.20
C LYS A 106 -18.11 2.61 -2.92
N ASN A 107 -16.99 2.72 -3.64
CA ASN A 107 -16.36 1.58 -4.33
C ASN A 107 -15.86 0.52 -3.33
N VAL A 108 -15.24 0.94 -2.23
CA VAL A 108 -14.85 0.06 -1.12
C VAL A 108 -16.07 -0.62 -0.50
N LEU A 109 -17.14 0.13 -0.21
CA LEU A 109 -18.37 -0.43 0.36
C LEU A 109 -19.01 -1.46 -0.58
N ALA A 110 -19.04 -1.18 -1.89
CA ALA A 110 -19.55 -2.11 -2.89
C ALA A 110 -18.71 -3.40 -2.93
N TRP A 111 -17.37 -3.28 -2.87
CA TRP A 111 -16.46 -4.42 -2.82
C TRP A 111 -16.67 -5.27 -1.56
N ILE A 112 -16.73 -4.66 -0.37
CA ILE A 112 -17.00 -5.37 0.89
C ILE A 112 -18.33 -6.12 0.80
N LYS A 113 -19.40 -5.45 0.35
CA LYS A 113 -20.73 -6.07 0.20
C LYS A 113 -20.71 -7.24 -0.77
N ALA A 114 -19.96 -7.15 -1.87
CA ALA A 114 -19.81 -8.25 -2.82
C ALA A 114 -19.09 -9.45 -2.18
N LYS A 115 -18.03 -9.20 -1.40
CA LYS A 115 -17.29 -10.25 -0.68
C LYS A 115 -18.11 -10.91 0.43
N ALA A 116 -18.83 -10.12 1.21
CA ALA A 116 -19.72 -10.66 2.25
C ALA A 116 -20.82 -11.57 1.66
N ARG A 117 -21.43 -11.19 0.53
CA ARG A 117 -22.43 -12.02 -0.15
C ARG A 117 -21.85 -13.31 -0.72
N GLY A 118 -20.62 -13.28 -1.24
CA GLY A 118 -19.93 -14.47 -1.74
C GLY A 118 -19.52 -15.47 -0.65
N ALA A 119 -19.39 -15.02 0.60
CA ALA A 119 -19.04 -15.87 1.75
C ALA A 119 -20.24 -16.66 2.33
N HIS A 120 -21.48 -16.35 1.92
CA HIS A 120 -22.70 -17.05 2.37
C HIS A 120 -23.16 -18.18 1.43
N THR A 121 -22.39 -18.50 0.39
CA THR A 121 -22.74 -19.53 -0.62
C THR A 121 -21.88 -20.79 -0.51
N LEU A 122 -21.22 -21.02 0.63
CA LEU A 122 -20.46 -22.25 0.94
C LEU A 122 -21.12 -23.00 2.09
#